data_AF-A0A836B6H0-F1
#
_entry.id   AF-A0A836B6H0-F1
#
_cell.length_a   1.000
_cell.length_b   1.000
_cell.length_c   1.000
_cell.angle_alpha   90.00
_cell.angle_beta   90.00
_cell.angle_gamma   90.00
#
_symmetry.space_group_name_H-M   'P 1'
#
loop_
_entity.id
_entity.type
_entity.pdbx_description
1 polymer ?
#
loop_
_entity_poly.entity_id
_entity_poly.type
_entity_poly.pdbx_seq_one_letter_code
_entity_poly.pdbx_strand_id
1 'polypeptide(L)'
;MPKKGVRTAVGFMETPRNEYMTPDYLRGGYVSYGGAGFIYPAKAMSRASYGEGDTIRCELDWAAARVTFWVNGREAGSAAWRGGSEAYPAVSVFPGDLVCDVVME
;
A
#
# COMPACT_ATOMS: atom_id res chain seq x y z
N MET A 1 -19.34 15.86 -1.01
CA MET A 1 -18.95 15.08 0.18
C MET A 1 -17.64 14.36 -0.15
N PRO A 2 -16.62 14.38 0.71
CA PRO A 2 -15.44 13.55 0.50
C PRO A 2 -15.91 12.10 0.38
N LYS A 3 -15.59 11.41 -0.72
CA LYS A 3 -15.88 9.97 -0.83
C LYS A 3 -15.23 9.30 0.38
N LYS A 4 -16.01 8.54 1.16
CA LYS A 4 -15.49 7.73 2.27
C LYS A 4 -14.32 6.93 1.70
N GLY A 5 -13.10 7.19 2.17
CA GLY A 5 -11.89 6.58 1.62
C GLY A 5 -12.04 5.06 1.61
N VAL A 6 -11.64 4.44 0.51
CA VAL A 6 -11.69 2.98 0.39
C VAL A 6 -10.80 2.40 1.50
N ARG A 7 -11.34 1.52 2.36
CA ARG A 7 -10.55 0.87 3.41
C ARG A 7 -9.76 -0.29 2.81
N THR A 8 -8.83 0.07 1.96
CA THR A 8 -7.85 -0.83 1.36
C THR A 8 -6.46 -0.31 1.66
N ALA A 9 -5.49 -1.20 1.53
CA ALA A 9 -4.08 -0.85 1.46
C ALA A 9 -3.38 -1.78 0.49
N VAL A 10 -2.38 -1.25 -0.22
CA VAL A 10 -1.53 -2.00 -1.15
C VAL A 10 -0.07 -1.73 -0.85
N GLY A 11 0.81 -2.66 -1.17
CA GLY A 11 2.25 -2.47 -1.03
C GLY A 11 3.02 -3.78 -0.90
N PHE A 12 4.01 -3.78 -0.02
CA PHE A 12 4.89 -4.93 0.21
C PHE A 12 4.97 -5.27 1.69
N MET A 13 5.11 -6.56 2.00
CA MET A 13 5.31 -7.07 3.34
C MET A 13 6.50 -8.03 3.40
N GLU A 14 7.19 -8.05 4.54
CA GLU A 14 8.39 -8.87 4.76
C GLU A 14 8.04 -10.34 4.97
N THR A 15 6.94 -10.62 5.68
CA THR A 15 6.41 -11.97 5.89
C THR A 15 4.93 -12.00 5.52
N PRO A 16 4.48 -12.96 4.69
CA PRO A 16 3.07 -13.14 4.38
C PRO A 16 2.23 -13.37 5.64
N ARG A 17 1.11 -12.64 5.77
CA ARG A 17 0.14 -12.87 6.85
C ARG A 17 -1.25 -12.33 6.51
N ASN A 18 -2.25 -12.89 7.18
CA ASN A 18 -3.67 -12.58 6.97
C ASN A 18 -4.13 -11.45 7.90
N GLU A 19 -3.53 -10.27 7.76
CA GLU A 19 -3.84 -9.09 8.57
C GLU A 19 -3.99 -7.85 7.69
N TYR A 20 -4.81 -6.91 8.12
CA TYR A 20 -4.89 -5.61 7.46
C TYR A 20 -3.53 -4.88 7.60
N MET A 21 -3.06 -4.21 6.54
CA MET A 21 -1.85 -3.39 6.62
C MET A 21 -2.18 -2.05 7.29
N THR A 22 -2.15 -2.06 8.62
CA THR A 22 -2.55 -0.94 9.50
C THR A 22 -1.48 0.16 9.59
N PRO A 23 -1.63 1.17 10.48
CA PRO A 23 -0.58 2.16 10.78
C PRO A 23 0.55 1.65 11.68
N ASP A 24 0.38 0.49 12.33
CA ASP A 24 1.29 0.04 13.39
C ASP A 24 2.50 -0.69 12.82
N TYR A 25 3.46 0.10 12.33
CA TYR A 25 4.70 -0.41 11.76
C TYR A 25 5.57 -1.18 12.75
N LEU A 26 5.45 -0.92 14.07
CA LEU A 26 6.28 -1.58 15.09
C LEU A 26 6.04 -3.09 15.14
N ARG A 27 4.93 -3.56 14.59
CA ARG A 27 4.62 -4.99 14.41
C ARG A 27 4.58 -5.41 12.94
N GLY A 28 4.73 -4.46 12.02
CA GLY A 28 4.22 -4.53 10.67
C GLY A 28 5.17 -5.14 9.64
N GLY A 29 6.43 -4.75 9.59
CA GLY A 29 7.32 -5.20 8.51
C GLY A 29 6.71 -5.00 7.10
N TYR A 30 5.90 -3.94 6.90
CA TYR A 30 5.29 -3.62 5.61
C TYR A 30 5.49 -2.15 5.28
N VAL A 31 5.44 -1.85 3.99
CA VAL A 31 5.29 -0.51 3.45
C VAL A 31 4.01 -0.50 2.63
N SER A 32 3.07 0.37 3.01
CA SER A 32 1.72 0.34 2.45
C SER A 32 1.19 1.73 2.14
N TYR A 33 0.30 1.77 1.16
CA TYR A 33 -0.47 2.94 0.76
C TYR A 33 -1.95 2.62 0.82
N GLY A 34 -2.67 3.35 1.67
CA GLY A 34 -4.10 3.13 1.93
C GLY A 34 -5.02 4.04 1.13
N GLY A 35 -6.26 3.60 0.91
CA GLY A 35 -7.26 4.32 0.09
C GLY A 35 -7.79 5.59 0.72
N ALA A 36 -7.52 5.80 2.02
CA ALA A 36 -7.70 7.09 2.69
C ALA A 36 -6.52 8.07 2.45
N GLY A 37 -5.50 7.67 1.69
CA GLY A 37 -4.34 8.51 1.36
C GLY A 37 -3.14 8.37 2.29
N PHE A 38 -3.14 7.43 3.24
CA PHE A 38 -2.02 7.29 4.19
C PHE A 38 -0.92 6.40 3.65
N ILE A 39 0.33 6.79 3.85
CA ILE A 39 1.52 6.00 3.54
C ILE A 39 2.23 5.60 4.84
N TYR A 40 2.37 4.29 5.05
CA TYR A 40 3.07 3.71 6.19
C TYR A 40 4.37 3.04 5.74
N PRO A 41 5.45 3.10 6.55
CA PRO A 41 5.54 3.73 7.89
C PRO A 41 5.76 5.24 7.92
N ALA A 42 5.86 5.90 6.77
CA ALA A 42 6.19 7.33 6.71
C ALA A 42 5.23 8.22 7.53
N LYS A 43 4.01 7.72 7.86
CA LYS A 43 2.93 8.49 8.49
C LYS A 43 2.65 9.78 7.72
N ALA A 44 2.74 9.68 6.40
CA ALA A 44 2.59 10.79 5.47
C ALA A 44 1.28 10.67 4.71
N MET A 45 0.72 11.83 4.34
CA MET A 45 -0.40 11.90 3.40
C MET A 45 0.13 11.83 1.98
N SER A 46 -0.55 11.09 1.12
CA SER A 46 -0.26 10.98 -0.29
C SER A 46 -0.62 12.25 -1.05
N ARG A 47 0.07 12.47 -2.17
CA ARG A 47 -0.17 13.57 -3.12
C ARG A 47 -1.29 13.26 -4.12
N ALA A 48 -1.76 12.01 -4.14
CA ALA A 48 -2.86 11.52 -4.96
C ALA A 48 -3.69 10.54 -4.12
N SER A 49 -5.00 10.50 -4.34
CA SER A 49 -5.92 9.50 -3.78
C SER A 49 -6.42 8.57 -4.88
N TYR A 50 -6.89 7.37 -4.54
CA TYR A 50 -7.50 6.44 -5.49
C TYR A 50 -8.93 6.07 -5.08
N GLY A 51 -9.71 5.62 -6.05
CA GLY A 51 -11.03 5.04 -5.89
C GLY A 51 -11.32 3.99 -6.96
N GLU A 52 -12.60 3.64 -7.10
CA GLU A 52 -13.06 2.70 -8.13
C GLU A 52 -12.66 3.16 -9.54
N GLY A 53 -12.10 2.24 -10.33
CA GLY A 53 -11.62 2.48 -11.69
C GLY A 53 -10.18 2.97 -11.79
N ASP A 54 -9.54 3.37 -10.68
CA ASP A 54 -8.15 3.80 -10.69
C ASP A 54 -7.19 2.60 -10.70
N THR A 55 -6.05 2.78 -11.36
CA THR A 55 -4.94 1.81 -11.32
C THR A 55 -3.88 2.27 -10.33
N ILE A 56 -3.49 1.37 -9.43
CA ILE A 56 -2.43 1.61 -8.46
C ILE A 56 -1.21 0.77 -8.84
N ARG A 57 -0.04 1.42 -8.86
CA ARG A 57 1.25 0.75 -9.03
C ARG A 57 2.07 0.88 -7.76
N CYS A 58 2.73 -0.20 -7.36
CA CYS A 58 3.69 -0.24 -6.27
C CYS A 58 5.01 -0.78 -6.81
N GLU A 59 6.12 -0.08 -6.58
CA GLU A 59 7.44 -0.53 -7.02
C GLU A 59 8.38 -0.47 -5.82
N LEU A 60 9.16 -1.53 -5.66
CA LEU A 60 10.22 -1.63 -4.68
C LEU A 60 11.57 -1.52 -5.40
N ASP A 61 12.32 -0.48 -5.07
CA ASP A 61 13.72 -0.32 -5.44
C ASP A 61 14.59 -0.92 -4.32
N TRP A 62 15.21 -2.06 -4.62
CA TRP A 62 16.09 -2.78 -3.69
C TRP A 62 17.38 -2.02 -3.39
N ALA A 63 17.94 -1.30 -4.35
CA ALA A 63 19.19 -0.56 -4.17
C ALA A 63 18.96 0.67 -3.28
N ALA A 64 17.84 1.36 -3.48
CA ALA A 64 17.45 2.52 -2.67
C ALA A 64 16.70 2.14 -1.37
N ALA A 65 16.36 0.86 -1.19
CA ALA A 65 15.50 0.37 -0.12
C ALA A 65 14.24 1.24 0.04
N ARG A 66 13.49 1.43 -1.05
CA ARG A 66 12.35 2.35 -1.10
C ARG A 66 11.19 1.77 -1.88
N VAL A 67 9.99 1.88 -1.32
CA VAL A 67 8.74 1.62 -2.03
C VAL A 67 8.14 2.95 -2.45
N THR A 68 7.78 3.06 -3.72
CA THR A 68 7.07 4.20 -4.28
C THR A 68 5.70 3.76 -4.79
N PHE A 69 4.73 4.65 -4.73
CA PHE A 69 3.33 4.42 -5.08
C PHE A 69 2.88 5.39 -6.17
N TRP A 70 2.09 4.91 -7.12
CA TRP A 70 1.49 5.73 -8.18
C TRP A 70 0.01 5.43 -8.33
N VAL A 71 -0.76 6.47 -8.66
CA VAL A 71 -2.17 6.37 -9.05
C VAL A 71 -2.29 6.92 -10.47
N ASN A 72 -2.74 6.08 -11.41
CA ASN A 72 -2.88 6.44 -12.83
C ASN A 72 -1.62 7.11 -13.42
N GLY A 73 -0.44 6.58 -13.08
CA GLY A 73 0.86 7.10 -13.52
C GLY A 73 1.39 8.31 -12.74
N ARG A 74 0.61 8.94 -11.85
CA ARG A 74 1.06 10.04 -10.99
C ARG A 74 1.60 9.51 -9.68
N GLU A 75 2.80 9.94 -9.28
CA GLU A 75 3.40 9.59 -7.99
C GLU A 75 2.51 10.07 -6.83
N ALA A 76 2.09 9.14 -5.98
CA ALA A 76 1.32 9.37 -4.78
C ALA A 76 2.23 9.60 -3.57
N GLY A 77 3.38 8.95 -3.52
CA GLY A 77 4.42 9.14 -2.50
C GLY A 77 5.27 7.89 -2.33
N SER A 78 6.12 7.88 -1.30
CA SER A 78 7.06 6.79 -1.05
C SER A 78 7.35 6.61 0.43
N ALA A 79 7.83 5.43 0.82
CA ALA A 79 8.41 5.20 2.14
C ALA A 79 9.58 4.22 2.06
N ALA A 80 10.48 4.30 3.05
CA ALA A 80 11.63 3.42 3.13
C ALA A 80 11.20 1.96 3.38
N TRP A 81 11.75 1.05 2.59
CA TRP A 81 11.74 -0.38 2.85
C TRP A 81 12.79 -0.70 3.91
N ARG A 82 12.39 -1.38 5.00
CA ARG A 82 13.32 -1.87 6.02
C ARG A 82 13.18 -3.36 6.29
N GLY A 83 12.42 -4.07 5.46
CA GLY A 83 12.40 -5.52 5.51
C GLY A 83 13.70 -6.11 4.97
N GLY A 84 13.83 -7.43 5.04
CA GLY A 84 14.98 -8.15 4.49
C GLY A 84 15.13 -8.08 2.97
N SER A 85 15.92 -9.00 2.43
CA SER A 85 16.20 -9.17 0.99
C SER A 85 15.02 -9.75 0.18
N GLU A 86 13.89 -9.98 0.83
CA GLU A 86 12.68 -10.53 0.25
C GLU A 86 11.50 -9.63 0.58
N ALA A 87 10.53 -9.58 -0.33
CA ALA A 87 9.32 -8.78 -0.19
C ALA A 87 8.18 -9.47 -0.93
N TYR A 88 7.03 -9.50 -0.29
CA TYR A 88 5.82 -10.14 -0.81
C TYR A 88 4.83 -9.03 -1.17
N PRO A 89 4.39 -8.94 -2.44
CA PRO A 89 3.31 -8.04 -2.83
C PRO A 89 2.06 -8.36 -1.99
N ALA A 90 1.42 -7.32 -1.47
CA ALA A 90 0.31 -7.46 -0.55
C ALA A 90 -0.82 -6.47 -0.88
N VAL A 91 -2.04 -6.98 -0.79
CA VAL A 91 -3.27 -6.21 -0.85
C VAL A 91 -4.10 -6.59 0.38
N SER A 92 -4.57 -5.59 1.12
CA SER A 92 -5.49 -5.82 2.24
C SER A 92 -6.75 -4.99 2.04
N VAL A 93 -7.89 -5.62 2.27
CA VAL A 93 -9.22 -5.02 2.20
C VAL A 93 -9.88 -5.18 3.56
N PHE A 94 -10.54 -4.14 4.06
CA PHE A 94 -11.28 -4.25 5.31
C PHE A 94 -12.48 -5.20 5.13
N PRO A 95 -12.73 -6.13 6.07
CA PRO A 95 -13.86 -7.05 5.97
C PRO A 95 -15.18 -6.31 5.73
N GLY A 96 -15.89 -6.70 4.66
CA GLY A 96 -17.20 -6.16 4.29
C GLY A 96 -17.21 -4.99 3.30
N ASP A 97 -16.05 -4.47 2.86
CA ASP A 97 -16.02 -3.35 1.90
C ASP A 97 -15.90 -3.78 0.43
N LEU A 98 -15.25 -4.91 0.10
CA LEU A 98 -15.00 -5.30 -1.30
C LEU A 98 -14.77 -6.81 -1.47
N VAL A 99 -15.02 -7.30 -2.69
CA VAL A 99 -14.46 -8.54 -3.25
C VAL A 99 -13.14 -8.18 -3.93
N CYS A 100 -12.06 -8.94 -3.69
CA CYS A 100 -10.75 -8.69 -4.26
C CYS A 100 -10.38 -9.82 -5.23
N ASP A 101 -10.37 -9.51 -6.52
CA ASP A 101 -9.85 -10.40 -7.55
C ASP A 101 -8.38 -10.03 -7.82
N VAL A 102 -7.47 -10.95 -7.50
CA VAL A 102 -6.03 -10.79 -7.80
C VAL A 102 -5.77 -11.38 -9.19
N VAL A 103 -5.43 -10.51 -10.15
CA VAL A 103 -4.99 -10.92 -11.49
C VAL A 103 -3.47 -10.83 -11.54
N MET A 104 -2.80 -11.95 -11.80
CA MET A 104 -1.36 -11.98 -12.07
C MET A 104 -1.18 -12.16 -13.58
N GLU A 105 -0.45 -11.24 -14.22
CA GLU A 105 0.00 -11.34 -15.62
C GLU A 105 1.41 -11.94 -15.72
#